data_AF-A0A3M9ZGN3-F1
#
_entry.id   AF-A0A3M9ZGN3-F1
#
_cell.length_a   1.000
_cell.length_b   1.000
_cell.length_c   1.000
_cell.angle_alpha   90.00
_cell.angle_beta   90.00
_cell.angle_gamma   90.00
#
_symmetry.space_group_name_H-M   'P 1'
#
loop_
_entity.id
_entity.type
_entity.pdbx_description
1 polymer ?
#
loop_
_entity_poly.entity_id
_entity_poly.type
_entity_poly.pdbx_seq_one_letter_code
_entity_poly.pdbx_strand_id
1 'polypeptide(L)'
;VSRRRGPRAEPAGDGAYSGSAIREEYRGLYQKFLDRKADARIEPFLRLLLANGLIDCRANPREAVLDTRIKIQKLVYFAQECFGLTFRYRHTLYIYGPYSPELANDYYRISDIGDIPDGGLEDWAGREEFLGFAASHNSAEWLEIAGTLLYIYRNEPLSIDRLIFRAKRVRRKYSRERIAGVYGDLIGCGFIRL
;
A
#
# COMPACT_ATOMS: atom_id res chain seq x y z
N VAL A 1 8.60 41.17 -44.38
CA VAL A 1 9.37 40.13 -43.65
C VAL A 1 9.77 40.69 -42.30
N SER A 2 9.01 40.39 -41.24
CA SER A 2 9.27 40.89 -39.88
C SER A 2 9.66 39.71 -39.01
N ARG A 3 10.94 39.62 -38.62
CA ARG A 3 11.45 38.63 -37.67
C ARG A 3 11.53 39.28 -36.30
N ARG A 4 10.59 38.98 -35.40
CA ARG A 4 10.74 39.26 -33.97
C ARG A 4 11.56 38.14 -33.33
N ARG A 5 12.69 38.52 -32.73
CA ARG A 5 13.42 37.69 -31.76
C ARG A 5 12.56 37.57 -30.51
N GLY A 6 12.14 36.35 -30.16
CA GLY A 6 11.60 36.02 -28.85
C GLY A 6 12.73 35.81 -27.84
N PRO A 7 12.51 36.07 -26.53
CA PRO A 7 13.55 35.97 -25.52
C PRO A 7 13.86 34.51 -25.12
N ARG A 8 15.10 34.38 -24.65
CA ARG A 8 15.86 33.21 -24.21
C ARG A 8 15.21 32.51 -23.01
N ALA A 9 15.13 31.18 -23.04
CA ALA A 9 14.70 30.36 -21.92
C ALA A 9 15.92 29.89 -21.11
N GLU A 10 15.91 30.14 -19.80
CA GLU A 10 16.68 29.43 -18.76
C GLU A 10 15.80 29.33 -17.48
N PRO A 11 16.11 28.45 -16.51
CA PRO A 11 15.56 27.11 -16.38
C PRO A 11 14.43 27.03 -15.34
N ALA A 12 13.62 25.98 -15.44
CA ALA A 12 12.54 25.68 -14.52
C ALA A 12 13.07 25.33 -13.11
N GLY A 13 12.74 26.18 -12.13
CA GLY A 13 12.80 25.90 -10.70
C GLY A 13 11.38 25.74 -10.14
N ASP A 14 11.23 24.75 -9.26
CA ASP A 14 10.11 24.43 -8.37
C ASP A 14 8.77 24.04 -8.99
N GLY A 15 8.62 22.72 -9.18
CA GLY A 15 7.40 22.04 -9.56
C GLY A 15 6.34 22.07 -8.47
N ALA A 16 5.52 23.12 -8.45
CA ALA A 16 4.16 23.06 -7.95
C ALA A 16 3.23 22.66 -9.12
N TYR A 17 2.55 21.51 -9.01
CA TYR A 17 1.49 21.12 -9.94
C TYR A 17 0.41 22.22 -9.94
N SER A 18 0.41 23.07 -10.96
CA SER A 18 -0.62 24.08 -11.16
C SER A 18 -1.96 23.38 -11.39
N GLY A 19 -2.89 23.58 -10.46
CA GLY A 19 -4.19 22.93 -10.48
C GLY A 19 -4.94 23.15 -11.80
N SER A 20 -5.32 22.04 -12.43
CA SER A 20 -6.51 22.06 -13.28
C SER A 20 -7.68 22.54 -12.41
N ALA A 21 -8.32 23.63 -12.77
CA ALA A 21 -9.46 24.19 -12.04
C ALA A 21 -10.45 23.07 -11.68
N ILE A 22 -10.54 22.74 -10.40
CA ILE A 22 -11.56 21.81 -9.90
C ILE A 22 -12.90 22.46 -10.24
N ARG A 23 -13.71 21.78 -11.06
CA ARG A 23 -15.03 22.31 -11.41
C ARG A 23 -15.78 22.60 -10.12
N GLU A 24 -16.48 23.72 -10.08
CA GLU A 24 -17.18 24.23 -8.88
C GLU A 24 -18.02 23.13 -8.19
N GLU A 25 -18.67 22.27 -8.98
CA GLU A 25 -19.46 21.12 -8.53
C GLU A 25 -18.68 20.11 -7.66
N TYR A 26 -17.36 20.00 -7.84
CA TYR A 26 -16.49 19.12 -7.06
C TYR A 26 -15.77 19.83 -5.92
N ARG A 27 -15.87 21.16 -5.78
CA ARG A 27 -15.15 21.91 -4.74
C ARG A 27 -15.51 21.42 -3.33
N GLY A 28 -16.79 21.18 -3.06
CA GLY A 28 -17.24 20.68 -1.76
C GLY A 28 -16.78 19.25 -1.46
N LEU A 29 -16.74 18.38 -2.48
CA LEU A 29 -16.21 17.01 -2.35
C LEU A 29 -14.71 17.01 -2.13
N TYR A 30 -13.99 17.87 -2.86
CA TYR A 30 -12.55 18.03 -2.72
C TYR A 30 -12.18 18.61 -1.35
N GLN A 31 -12.92 19.60 -0.85
CA GLN A 31 -12.68 20.15 0.48
C GLN A 31 -12.90 19.09 1.57
N LYS A 32 -14.00 18.33 1.52
CA LYS A 32 -14.23 17.19 2.43
C LYS A 32 -13.12 16.15 2.37
N PHE A 33 -12.54 15.92 1.19
CA PHE A 33 -11.42 15.01 0.99
C PHE A 33 -10.11 15.55 1.59
N LEU A 34 -9.86 16.87 1.49
CA LEU A 34 -8.72 17.53 2.14
C LEU A 34 -8.86 17.52 3.66
N ASP A 35 -10.05 17.81 4.18
CA ASP A 35 -10.33 17.90 5.62
C ASP A 35 -10.40 16.54 6.31
N ARG A 36 -10.42 15.45 5.54
CA ARG A 36 -10.44 14.08 6.08
C ARG A 36 -9.15 13.84 6.87
N LYS A 37 -9.27 13.74 8.19
CA LYS A 37 -8.20 13.27 9.08
C LYS A 37 -7.78 11.86 8.70
N ALA A 38 -6.48 11.55 8.80
CA ALA A 38 -5.96 10.20 8.61
C ALA A 38 -6.61 9.20 9.59
N ASP A 39 -6.54 7.91 9.27
CA ASP A 39 -6.92 6.87 10.25
C ASP A 39 -5.99 6.97 11.47
N ALA A 40 -6.53 7.02 12.70
CA ALA A 40 -5.72 7.23 13.89
C ALA A 40 -4.69 6.12 14.14
N ARG A 41 -4.89 4.93 13.55
CA ARG A 41 -3.99 3.78 13.71
C ARG A 41 -2.87 3.76 12.68
N ILE A 42 -2.91 4.57 11.62
CA ILE A 42 -1.92 4.45 10.53
C ILE A 42 -0.52 4.92 10.96
N GLU A 43 -0.42 6.05 11.66
CA GLU A 43 0.85 6.58 12.16
C GLU A 43 1.54 5.59 13.13
N PRO A 44 0.89 5.13 14.21
CA PRO A 44 1.41 4.05 15.06
C PRO A 44 1.82 2.79 14.30
N PHE A 45 1.04 2.40 13.29
CA PHE A 45 1.35 1.20 12.50
C PHE A 45 2.60 1.39 11.63
N LEU A 46 2.76 2.53 10.95
CA LEU A 46 3.98 2.80 10.18
C LEU A 46 5.20 2.92 11.09
N ARG A 47 5.04 3.52 12.28
CA ARG A 47 6.10 3.57 13.29
C ARG A 47 6.50 2.17 13.74
N LEU A 48 5.53 1.28 13.99
CA LEU A 48 5.77 -0.13 14.31
C LEU A 48 6.53 -0.84 13.18
N LEU A 49 6.13 -0.65 11.92
CA LEU A 49 6.82 -1.23 10.78
C LEU A 49 8.28 -0.74 10.69
N LEU A 50 8.51 0.56 10.85
CA LEU A 50 9.84 1.15 10.83
C LEU A 50 10.71 0.62 11.98
N ALA A 51 10.17 0.58 13.20
CA ALA A 51 10.88 0.11 14.40
C ALA A 51 11.34 -1.35 14.28
N ASN A 52 10.62 -2.17 13.52
CA ASN A 52 10.93 -3.59 13.31
C ASN A 52 11.69 -3.84 11.99
N GLY A 53 12.19 -2.79 11.32
CA GLY A 53 12.90 -2.92 10.04
C GLY A 53 12.02 -3.49 8.92
N LEU A 54 10.70 -3.43 9.06
CA LEU A 54 9.76 -3.95 8.09
C LEU A 54 9.62 -3.01 6.89
N ILE A 55 9.90 -1.73 7.06
CA ILE A 55 9.99 -0.73 5.98
C ILE A 55 11.25 0.10 6.15
N ASP A 56 11.76 0.62 5.03
CA ASP A 56 12.95 1.48 5.01
C ASP A 56 12.55 2.88 4.53
N CYS A 57 11.74 3.56 5.36
CA CYS A 57 11.45 4.99 5.21
C CYS A 57 11.30 5.61 6.59
N ARG A 58 12.28 6.44 6.96
CA ARG A 58 12.16 7.31 8.13
C ARG A 58 11.30 8.52 7.81
N ALA A 59 11.67 9.25 6.75
CA ALA A 59 10.96 10.42 6.27
C ALA A 59 9.59 10.08 5.62
N ASN A 60 8.95 11.10 5.05
CA ASN A 60 7.65 10.99 4.37
C ASN A 60 7.62 9.82 3.34
N PRO A 61 6.68 8.86 3.46
CA PRO A 61 6.54 7.74 2.52
C PRO A 61 6.29 8.13 1.05
N ARG A 62 5.89 9.38 0.79
CA ARG A 62 5.76 9.94 -0.57
C ARG A 62 7.08 9.90 -1.31
N GLU A 63 8.18 10.17 -0.62
CA GLU A 63 9.53 10.25 -1.15
C GLU A 63 10.25 8.90 -1.12
N ALA A 64 9.66 7.89 -0.46
CA ALA A 64 10.24 6.56 -0.36
C ALA A 64 10.34 5.87 -1.73
N VAL A 65 11.19 4.84 -1.83
CA VAL A 65 11.25 3.98 -3.02
C VAL A 65 9.93 3.22 -3.21
N LEU A 66 9.67 2.79 -4.46
CA LEU A 66 8.43 2.10 -4.81
C LEU A 66 8.17 0.87 -3.95
N ASP A 67 9.19 0.08 -3.67
CA ASP A 67 9.10 -1.13 -2.86
C ASP A 67 8.57 -0.84 -1.46
N THR A 68 9.05 0.22 -0.81
CA THR A 68 8.55 0.63 0.50
C THR A 68 7.06 0.97 0.46
N ARG A 69 6.61 1.71 -0.56
CA ARG A 69 5.18 2.03 -0.73
C ARG A 69 4.33 0.79 -1.02
N ILE A 70 4.85 -0.17 -1.79
CA ILE A 70 4.19 -1.46 -2.02
C ILE A 70 4.05 -2.19 -0.67
N LYS A 71 5.13 -2.28 0.10
CA LYS A 71 5.14 -2.96 1.40
C LYS A 71 4.13 -2.36 2.35
N ILE A 72 4.06 -1.03 2.49
CA ILE A 72 3.05 -0.35 3.32
C ILE A 72 1.64 -0.79 2.92
N GLN A 73 1.32 -0.74 1.62
CA GLN A 73 0.00 -1.13 1.11
C GLN A 73 -0.34 -2.59 1.44
N LYS A 74 0.63 -3.51 1.35
CA LYS A 74 0.37 -4.93 1.62
C LYS A 74 0.34 -5.27 3.09
N LEU A 75 1.23 -4.70 3.88
CA LEU A 75 1.29 -4.95 5.30
C LEU A 75 0.04 -4.42 6.02
N VAL A 76 -0.49 -3.26 5.61
CA VAL A 76 -1.80 -2.79 6.08
C VAL A 76 -2.93 -3.74 5.67
N TYR A 77 -2.93 -4.19 4.42
CA TYR A 77 -3.91 -5.18 3.95
C TYR A 77 -3.87 -6.47 4.77
N PHE A 78 -2.69 -7.05 5.00
CA PHE A 78 -2.56 -8.26 5.82
C PHE A 78 -2.96 -8.03 7.28
N ALA A 79 -2.53 -6.91 7.89
CA ALA A 79 -2.90 -6.59 9.27
C ALA A 79 -4.44 -6.53 9.44
N GLN A 80 -5.13 -5.92 8.48
CA GLN A 80 -6.59 -5.82 8.46
C GLN A 80 -7.27 -7.17 8.21
N GLU A 81 -6.82 -7.88 7.19
CA GLU A 81 -7.51 -9.05 6.66
C GLU A 81 -7.20 -10.31 7.48
N CYS A 82 -6.00 -10.45 8.02
CA CYS A 82 -5.54 -11.68 8.66
C CYS A 82 -5.29 -11.56 10.17
N PHE A 83 -5.02 -10.35 10.68
CA PHE A 83 -4.56 -10.17 12.07
C PHE A 83 -5.49 -9.27 12.91
N GLY A 84 -6.66 -8.91 12.37
CA GLY A 84 -7.69 -8.21 13.13
C GLY A 84 -7.40 -6.74 13.43
N LEU A 85 -6.39 -6.12 12.81
CA LEU A 85 -6.17 -4.68 12.96
C LEU A 85 -7.10 -3.90 12.04
N THR A 86 -8.22 -3.42 12.57
CA THR A 86 -9.19 -2.68 11.76
C THR A 86 -8.66 -1.32 11.34
N PHE A 87 -8.62 -1.08 10.03
CA PHE A 87 -8.52 0.25 9.45
C PHE A 87 -9.78 0.55 8.64
N ARG A 88 -9.99 1.83 8.29
CA ARG A 88 -11.06 2.25 7.37
C ARG A 88 -10.74 2.05 5.89
N TYR A 89 -9.63 1.39 5.56
CA TYR A 89 -9.10 1.33 4.20
C TYR A 89 -9.75 0.22 3.37
N ARG A 90 -10.39 0.62 2.28
CA ARG A 90 -10.90 -0.32 1.29
C ARG A 90 -9.84 -0.60 0.24
N HIS A 91 -9.50 -1.87 0.08
CA HIS A 91 -8.56 -2.29 -0.93
C HIS A 91 -9.29 -2.77 -2.18
N THR A 92 -8.73 -2.45 -3.35
CA THR A 92 -9.14 -3.01 -4.64
C THR A 92 -7.91 -3.53 -5.39
N LEU A 93 -8.09 -4.45 -6.33
CA LEU A 93 -6.97 -5.02 -7.06
C LEU A 93 -6.39 -4.02 -8.08
N TYR A 94 -5.11 -3.71 -7.94
CA TYR A 94 -4.38 -2.78 -8.80
C TYR A 94 -3.06 -3.37 -9.35
N ILE A 95 -2.25 -2.53 -10.00
CA ILE A 95 -1.01 -2.91 -10.72
C ILE A 95 -0.06 -3.74 -9.85
N TYR A 96 0.02 -3.50 -8.55
CA TYR A 96 0.90 -4.22 -7.62
C TYR A 96 0.13 -5.02 -6.55
N GLY A 97 -1.15 -5.33 -6.75
CA GLY A 97 -1.98 -6.07 -5.80
C GLY A 97 -3.07 -5.22 -5.16
N PRO A 98 -3.62 -5.66 -4.02
CA PRO A 98 -4.61 -4.89 -3.26
C PRO A 98 -4.06 -3.51 -2.89
N TYR A 99 -4.77 -2.46 -3.27
CA TYR A 99 -4.34 -1.08 -3.09
C TYR A 99 -5.50 -0.25 -2.57
N SER A 100 -5.22 0.59 -1.58
CA SER A 100 -6.13 1.62 -1.11
C SER A 100 -5.55 3.00 -1.45
N PRO A 101 -6.20 3.77 -2.34
CA PRO A 101 -5.87 5.17 -2.56
C PRO A 101 -6.01 6.00 -1.28
N GLU A 102 -6.98 5.69 -0.42
CA GLU A 102 -7.18 6.36 0.87
C GLU A 102 -5.99 6.16 1.80
N LEU A 103 -5.46 4.93 1.88
CA LEU A 103 -4.24 4.63 2.61
C LEU A 103 -3.06 5.44 2.07
N ALA A 104 -2.90 5.47 0.74
CA ALA A 104 -1.82 6.24 0.12
C ALA A 104 -1.89 7.73 0.46
N ASN A 105 -3.09 8.31 0.39
CA ASN A 105 -3.30 9.71 0.73
C ASN A 105 -3.01 9.99 2.20
N ASP A 106 -3.45 9.10 3.10
CA ASP A 106 -3.19 9.25 4.53
C ASP A 106 -1.69 9.19 4.83
N TYR A 107 -0.96 8.17 4.34
CA TYR A 107 0.46 8.07 4.65
C TYR A 107 1.33 9.08 3.91
N TYR A 108 0.89 9.66 2.79
CA TYR A 108 1.61 10.76 2.12
C TYR A 108 1.52 12.09 2.87
N ARG A 109 0.57 12.23 3.80
CA ARG A 109 0.41 13.41 4.65
C ARG A 109 1.29 13.36 5.91
N ILE A 110 1.87 12.20 6.22
CA ILE A 110 2.78 12.03 7.36
C ILE A 110 4.11 12.71 7.04
N SER A 111 4.54 13.64 7.88
CA SER A 111 5.79 14.39 7.69
C SER A 111 7.02 13.49 7.82
N ASP A 112 7.17 12.82 8.96
CA ASP A 112 8.28 11.91 9.24
C ASP A 112 7.76 10.79 10.15
N ILE A 113 7.99 9.53 9.76
CA ILE A 113 7.59 8.37 10.57
C ILE A 113 8.52 8.22 11.79
N GLY A 114 9.78 8.65 11.67
CA GLY A 114 10.75 8.65 12.76
C GLY A 114 10.38 9.54 13.94
N ASP A 115 9.60 10.60 13.69
CA ASP A 115 9.11 11.51 14.72
C ASP A 115 7.86 10.98 15.46
N ILE A 116 7.23 9.92 14.93
CA ILE A 116 6.06 9.32 15.56
C ILE A 116 6.52 8.57 16.83
N PRO A 117 5.89 8.81 17.99
CA PRO A 117 6.24 8.11 19.22
C PRO A 117 5.94 6.61 19.10
N ASP A 118 6.73 5.79 19.78
CA ASP A 118 6.43 4.36 19.90
C ASP A 118 5.14 4.13 20.68
N GLY A 119 4.40 3.09 20.30
CA GLY A 119 3.14 2.69 20.95
C GLY A 119 1.90 3.01 20.12
N GLY A 120 0.73 3.03 20.76
CA GLY A 120 -0.57 3.33 20.14
C GLY A 120 -1.26 2.13 19.47
N LEU A 121 -0.74 0.92 19.69
CA LEU A 121 -1.26 -0.37 19.19
C LEU A 121 -1.11 -1.48 20.24
N GLU A 122 -1.12 -1.13 21.53
CA GLU A 122 -1.00 -2.07 22.65
C GLU A 122 -2.23 -2.97 22.78
N ASP A 123 -3.40 -2.49 22.32
CA ASP A 123 -4.67 -3.22 22.32
C ASP A 123 -4.81 -4.23 21.17
N TRP A 124 -3.88 -4.21 20.21
CA TRP A 124 -3.94 -5.09 19.05
C TRP A 124 -3.46 -6.51 19.38
N ALA A 125 -4.42 -7.41 19.65
CA ALA A 125 -4.14 -8.81 20.01
C ALA A 125 -3.27 -9.57 18.98
N GLY A 126 -3.46 -9.32 17.68
CA GLY A 126 -2.71 -9.99 16.61
C GLY A 126 -1.32 -9.39 16.32
N ARG A 127 -0.85 -8.45 17.13
CA ARG A 127 0.41 -7.71 16.89
C ARG A 127 1.62 -8.62 16.78
N GLU A 128 1.84 -9.50 17.76
CA GLU A 128 3.04 -10.36 17.79
C GLU A 128 3.04 -11.39 16.66
N GLU A 129 1.88 -12.00 16.40
CA GLU A 129 1.69 -12.93 15.27
C GLU A 129 1.95 -12.23 13.93
N PHE A 130 1.45 -11.00 13.78
CA PHE A 130 1.71 -10.18 12.60
C PHE A 130 3.20 -9.88 12.44
N LEU A 131 3.90 -9.49 13.50
CA LEU A 131 5.33 -9.17 13.42
C LEU A 131 6.15 -10.40 13.03
N GLY A 132 5.85 -11.57 13.61
CA GLY A 132 6.49 -12.83 13.23
C GLY A 132 6.25 -13.20 11.76
N PHE A 133 5.00 -13.05 11.30
CA PHE A 133 4.63 -13.23 9.90
C PHE A 133 5.38 -12.26 8.98
N ALA A 134 5.33 -10.96 9.29
CA ALA A 134 5.89 -9.90 8.47
C ALA A 134 7.40 -9.99 8.41
N ALA A 135 8.08 -10.36 9.50
CA ALA A 135 9.52 -10.61 9.51
C ALA A 135 9.92 -11.75 8.57
N SER A 136 9.09 -12.79 8.48
CA SER A 136 9.31 -13.94 7.59
C SER A 136 8.94 -13.66 6.13
N HIS A 137 8.02 -12.72 5.88
CA HIS A 137 7.40 -12.50 4.57
C HIS A 137 7.35 -11.03 4.16
N ASN A 138 8.53 -10.39 4.02
CA ASN A 138 8.61 -8.94 3.83
C ASN A 138 9.11 -8.46 2.45
N SER A 139 9.34 -9.35 1.49
CA SER A 139 9.78 -8.89 0.16
C SER A 139 8.60 -8.29 -0.60
N ALA A 140 8.84 -7.18 -1.31
CA ALA A 140 7.80 -6.52 -2.11
C ALA A 140 7.20 -7.48 -3.16
N GLU A 141 8.04 -8.34 -3.73
CA GLU A 141 7.64 -9.41 -4.64
C GLU A 141 6.64 -10.38 -4.00
N TRP A 142 7.02 -10.97 -2.86
CA TRP A 142 6.18 -11.96 -2.17
C TRP A 142 4.86 -11.32 -1.76
N LEU A 143 4.90 -10.13 -1.17
CA LEU A 143 3.71 -9.39 -0.74
C LEU A 143 2.77 -9.02 -1.89
N GLU A 144 3.31 -8.70 -3.07
CA GLU A 144 2.51 -8.46 -4.28
C GLU A 144 1.76 -9.73 -4.71
N ILE A 145 2.44 -10.87 -4.74
CA ILE A 145 1.84 -12.17 -5.11
C ILE A 145 0.82 -12.58 -4.07
N ALA A 146 1.23 -12.62 -2.80
CA ALA A 146 0.45 -13.10 -1.68
C ALA A 146 -0.81 -12.26 -1.47
N GLY A 147 -0.68 -10.93 -1.48
CA GLY A 147 -1.83 -10.04 -1.39
C GLY A 147 -2.80 -10.23 -2.57
N THR A 148 -2.30 -10.51 -3.77
CA THR A 148 -3.16 -10.78 -4.94
C THR A 148 -3.92 -12.08 -4.80
N LEU A 149 -3.24 -13.16 -4.39
CA LEU A 149 -3.87 -14.47 -4.14
C LEU A 149 -4.94 -14.35 -3.07
N LEU A 150 -4.60 -13.76 -1.92
CA LEU A 150 -5.52 -13.58 -0.79
C LEU A 150 -6.75 -12.76 -1.19
N TYR A 151 -6.55 -11.67 -1.93
CA TYR A 151 -7.66 -10.84 -2.40
C TYR A 151 -8.59 -11.61 -3.33
N ILE A 152 -8.05 -12.32 -4.33
CA ILE A 152 -8.87 -13.12 -5.24
C ILE A 152 -9.60 -14.20 -4.45
N TYR A 153 -8.92 -14.92 -3.57
CA TYR A 153 -9.50 -15.99 -2.75
C TYR A 153 -10.70 -15.49 -1.91
N ARG A 154 -10.61 -14.30 -1.32
CA ARG A 154 -11.68 -13.73 -0.49
C ARG A 154 -12.85 -13.14 -1.28
N ASN A 155 -12.63 -12.78 -2.54
CA ASN A 155 -13.63 -12.05 -3.34
C ASN A 155 -14.21 -12.89 -4.51
N GLU A 156 -13.55 -13.97 -4.90
CA GLU A 156 -13.94 -14.82 -6.03
C GLU A 156 -13.98 -16.30 -5.56
N PRO A 157 -15.13 -17.01 -5.66
CA PRO A 157 -15.23 -18.42 -5.29
C PRO A 157 -14.60 -19.29 -6.39
N LEU A 158 -13.29 -19.50 -6.30
CA LEU A 158 -12.50 -20.25 -7.29
C LEU A 158 -11.94 -21.53 -6.67
N SER A 159 -11.83 -22.58 -7.49
CA SER A 159 -10.97 -23.72 -7.16
C SER A 159 -9.50 -23.29 -7.12
N ILE A 160 -8.66 -24.10 -6.47
CA ILE A 160 -7.22 -23.83 -6.29
C ILE A 160 -6.52 -23.58 -7.63
N ASP A 161 -6.72 -24.46 -8.62
CA ASP A 161 -6.12 -24.29 -9.95
C ASP A 161 -6.60 -23.01 -10.65
N ARG A 162 -7.87 -22.66 -10.48
CA ARG A 162 -8.44 -21.44 -11.05
C ARG A 162 -7.90 -20.20 -10.35
N LEU A 163 -7.66 -20.24 -9.04
CA LEU A 163 -7.03 -19.18 -8.27
C LEU A 163 -5.60 -18.91 -8.75
N ILE A 164 -4.76 -19.95 -8.84
CA ILE A 164 -3.37 -19.82 -9.33
C ILE A 164 -3.37 -19.29 -10.77
N PHE A 165 -4.23 -19.83 -11.63
CA PHE A 165 -4.37 -19.36 -13.00
C PHE A 165 -4.80 -17.89 -13.07
N ARG A 166 -5.79 -17.48 -12.26
CA ARG A 166 -6.28 -16.11 -12.17
C ARG A 166 -5.18 -15.17 -11.70
N ALA A 167 -4.46 -15.53 -10.64
CA ALA A 167 -3.32 -14.78 -10.12
C ALA A 167 -2.21 -14.64 -11.16
N LYS A 168 -1.90 -15.70 -11.92
CA LYS A 168 -0.93 -15.66 -13.03
C LYS A 168 -1.33 -14.69 -14.13
N ARG A 169 -2.62 -14.58 -14.46
CA ARG A 169 -3.12 -13.61 -15.44
C ARG A 169 -2.98 -12.16 -14.97
N VAL A 170 -3.13 -11.90 -13.68
CA VAL A 170 -2.93 -10.57 -13.08
C VAL A 170 -1.44 -10.27 -12.96
N ARG A 171 -0.66 -11.23 -12.49
CA ARG A 171 0.77 -11.13 -12.20
C ARG A 171 1.61 -11.78 -13.28
N ARG A 172 1.49 -11.25 -14.49
CA ARG A 172 2.10 -11.83 -15.70
C ARG A 172 3.63 -11.96 -15.59
N LYS A 173 4.28 -11.10 -14.81
CA LYS A 173 5.74 -11.07 -14.64
C LYS A 173 6.30 -12.23 -13.80
N TYR A 174 5.51 -12.87 -12.95
CA TYR A 174 5.97 -13.98 -12.10
C TYR A 174 5.67 -15.34 -12.75
N SER A 175 6.53 -16.33 -12.52
CA SER A 175 6.31 -17.69 -13.02
C SER A 175 5.14 -18.37 -12.30
N ARG A 176 4.60 -19.44 -12.89
CA ARG A 176 3.50 -20.19 -12.25
C ARG A 176 4.00 -20.89 -10.99
N GLU A 177 5.21 -21.43 -11.04
CA GLU A 177 5.89 -22.12 -9.96
C GLU A 177 6.09 -21.19 -8.77
N ARG A 178 6.49 -19.94 -9.02
CA ARG A 178 6.64 -18.93 -7.96
C ARG A 178 5.31 -18.60 -7.31
N ILE A 179 4.25 -18.39 -8.10
CA ILE A 179 2.90 -18.12 -7.58
C ILE A 179 2.37 -19.31 -6.78
N ALA A 180 2.61 -20.54 -7.24
CA ALA A 180 2.22 -21.75 -6.52
C ALA A 180 2.99 -21.92 -5.20
N GLY A 181 4.28 -21.56 -5.16
CA GLY A 181 5.06 -21.53 -3.93
C GLY A 181 4.47 -20.57 -2.89
N VAL A 182 4.19 -19.32 -3.29
CA VAL A 182 3.57 -18.33 -2.40
C VAL A 182 2.16 -18.75 -1.96
N TYR A 183 1.41 -19.42 -2.83
CA TYR A 183 0.13 -20.03 -2.46
C TYR A 183 0.31 -21.09 -1.35
N GLY A 184 1.33 -21.94 -1.45
CA GLY A 184 1.70 -22.89 -0.39
C GLY A 184 2.03 -22.20 0.93
N ASP A 185 2.82 -21.11 0.89
CA ASP A 185 3.13 -20.31 2.08
C ASP A 185 1.85 -19.77 2.75
N LEU A 186 0.87 -19.29 1.96
CA LEU A 186 -0.41 -18.80 2.47
C LEU A 186 -1.27 -19.88 3.13
N ILE A 187 -1.21 -21.13 2.64
CA ILE A 187 -1.83 -22.27 3.32
C ILE A 187 -1.08 -22.54 4.64
N GLY A 188 0.25 -22.56 4.61
CA GLY A 188 1.08 -22.78 5.80
C GLY A 188 0.83 -21.74 6.90
N CYS A 189 0.54 -20.49 6.51
CA CYS A 189 0.14 -19.41 7.42
C CYS A 189 -1.33 -19.48 7.85
N GLY A 190 -2.14 -20.39 7.29
CA GLY A 190 -3.57 -20.50 7.60
C GLY A 190 -4.47 -19.42 6.99
N PHE A 191 -3.97 -18.61 6.06
CA PHE A 191 -4.74 -17.52 5.43
C PHE A 191 -5.61 -17.99 4.26
N ILE A 192 -5.29 -19.14 3.69
CA ILE A 192 -6.10 -19.84 2.72
C ILE A 192 -6.36 -21.25 3.23
N ARG A 193 -7.61 -21.70 3.15
CA ARG A 193 -8.03 -23.05 3.53
C ARG A 193 -8.19 -23.93 2.29
N LEU A 194 -7.82 -25.20 2.44
CA LEU A 194 -8.05 -26.27 1.46
C LEU A 194 -9.53 -26.67 1.41
#